data_AF-A0A812Q275-F1
#
_entry.id   AF-A0A812Q275-F1
#
_cell.length_a   1.000
_cell.length_b   1.000
_cell.length_c   1.000
_cell.angle_alpha   90.00
_cell.angle_beta   90.00
_cell.angle_gamma   90.00
#
_symmetry.space_group_name_H-M   'P 1'
#
loop_
_entity.id
_entity.type
_entity.pdbx_description
1 polymer ?
#
loop_
_entity_poly.entity_id
_entity_poly.type
_entity_poly.pdbx_seq_one_letter_code
_entity_poly.pdbx_strand_id
1 'polypeptide(L)'
;VEMWLALAKLSAYKDAQKVLNEARKHIPTSPVIWVTAAKLEETQGNEKMVELILTRAIDSLAANGVTPDRDMWLKQAEEAEKTGFIKTCQAIIKVTIKVGVDEDVKGMKQNWIQDADAAINRNSIEVARAIYNNAVMHLKGKKGLWLRLAELETKYGNAESLDNVLQRAVTYCPHAEILLQSRSGSEAMSQQLAGPDVGFGQTSLLVTETEPSDSCVRWLKQEVFLP
;
A
#
# COMPACT_ATOMS: atom_id res chain seq x y z
N VAL A 1 -5.63 -26.08 13.24
CA VAL A 1 -6.02 -24.72 12.78
C VAL A 1 -6.99 -24.80 11.60
N GLU A 2 -6.67 -25.56 10.55
CA GLU A 2 -7.48 -25.62 9.32
C GLU A 2 -8.96 -25.98 9.52
N MET A 3 -9.27 -26.93 10.41
CA MET A 3 -10.65 -27.29 10.75
C MET A 3 -11.49 -26.09 11.22
N TRP A 4 -10.93 -25.24 12.10
CA TRP A 4 -11.61 -24.04 12.59
C TRP A 4 -11.84 -23.02 11.47
N LEU A 5 -10.87 -22.88 10.56
CA LEU A 5 -10.97 -21.97 9.41
C LEU A 5 -12.01 -22.46 8.40
N ALA A 6 -12.06 -23.76 8.13
CA ALA A 6 -13.06 -24.36 7.25
C ALA A 6 -14.48 -24.17 7.82
N LEU A 7 -14.64 -24.39 9.13
CA LEU A 7 -15.92 -24.18 9.80
C LEU A 7 -16.36 -22.71 9.76
N ALA A 8 -15.44 -21.77 9.98
CA ALA A 8 -15.73 -20.33 9.91
C ALA A 8 -16.14 -19.91 8.48
N LYS A 9 -15.54 -20.50 7.43
CA LYS A 9 -15.90 -20.22 6.04
C LYS A 9 -17.27 -20.77 5.64
N LEU A 10 -17.73 -21.86 6.26
CA LEU A 10 -19.01 -22.50 5.95
C LEU A 10 -20.19 -21.89 6.73
N SER A 11 -19.92 -21.21 7.84
CA SER A 11 -20.94 -20.69 8.75
C SER A 11 -21.37 -19.26 8.41
N ALA A 12 -22.58 -18.88 8.86
CA ALA A 12 -23.04 -17.50 8.77
C ALA A 12 -22.20 -16.58 9.67
N TYR A 13 -22.13 -15.30 9.33
CA TYR A 13 -21.27 -14.30 10.00
C TYR A 13 -21.25 -14.39 11.54
N LYS A 14 -22.43 -14.43 12.19
CA LYS A 14 -22.52 -14.46 13.66
C LYS A 14 -21.95 -15.75 14.27
N ASP A 15 -22.10 -16.87 13.57
CA ASP A 15 -21.57 -18.15 14.04
C ASP A 15 -20.08 -18.28 13.71
N ALA A 16 -19.66 -17.79 12.54
CA ALA A 16 -18.25 -17.68 12.17
C ALA A 16 -17.46 -16.85 13.20
N GLN A 17 -18.03 -15.74 13.70
CA GLN A 17 -17.42 -14.95 14.79
C GLN A 17 -17.24 -15.75 16.07
N LYS A 18 -18.24 -16.54 16.48
CA LYS A 18 -18.15 -17.40 17.68
C LYS A 18 -17.08 -18.47 17.50
N VAL A 19 -17.08 -19.14 16.35
CA VAL A 19 -16.11 -20.18 15.98
C VAL A 19 -14.69 -19.62 16.01
N LEU A 20 -14.46 -18.42 15.47
CA LEU A 20 -13.15 -17.77 15.48
C LEU A 20 -12.73 -17.32 16.88
N ASN A 21 -13.67 -16.86 17.72
CA ASN A 21 -13.38 -16.51 19.11
C ASN A 21 -13.01 -17.75 19.95
N GLU A 22 -13.68 -18.88 19.76
CA GLU A 22 -13.30 -20.16 20.37
C GLU A 22 -11.94 -20.65 19.85
N ALA A 23 -11.70 -20.53 18.53
CA ALA A 23 -10.42 -20.91 17.94
C ALA A 23 -9.24 -20.11 18.54
N ARG A 24 -9.42 -18.81 18.84
CA ARG A 24 -8.41 -17.97 19.50
C ARG A 24 -8.09 -18.42 20.92
N LYS A 25 -9.09 -18.91 21.67
CA LYS A 25 -8.88 -19.44 23.03
C LYS A 25 -8.05 -20.73 23.00
N HIS A 26 -8.33 -21.59 22.03
CA HIS A 26 -7.64 -22.88 21.89
C HIS A 26 -6.26 -22.77 21.25
N ILE A 27 -6.09 -21.84 20.30
CA ILE A 27 -4.84 -21.68 19.54
C ILE A 27 -4.48 -20.19 19.45
N PRO A 28 -3.98 -19.58 20.54
CA PRO A 28 -3.67 -18.16 20.58
C PRO A 28 -2.39 -17.80 19.80
N THR A 29 -1.56 -18.79 19.47
CA THR A 29 -0.27 -18.63 18.78
C THR A 29 -0.39 -18.51 17.26
N SER A 30 -1.58 -18.66 16.69
CA SER A 30 -1.78 -18.73 15.24
C SER A 30 -2.27 -17.40 14.66
N PRO A 31 -1.45 -16.65 13.89
CA PRO A 31 -1.85 -15.38 13.26
C PRO A 31 -2.92 -15.56 12.18
N VAL A 32 -2.98 -16.73 11.53
CA VAL A 32 -3.94 -17.03 10.45
C VAL A 32 -5.40 -16.93 10.94
N ILE A 33 -5.66 -17.22 12.21
CA ILE A 33 -7.00 -17.12 12.82
C ILE A 33 -7.41 -15.64 12.91
N TRP A 34 -6.46 -14.77 13.28
CA TRP A 34 -6.68 -13.33 13.35
C TRP A 34 -6.89 -12.71 11.97
N VAL A 35 -6.08 -13.10 10.98
CA VAL A 35 -6.23 -12.67 9.59
C VAL A 35 -7.57 -13.13 9.01
N THR A 36 -7.99 -14.36 9.30
CA THR A 36 -9.30 -14.86 8.81
C THR A 36 -10.47 -14.10 9.44
N ALA A 37 -10.37 -13.73 10.72
CA ALA A 37 -11.37 -12.88 11.35
C ALA A 37 -11.38 -11.46 10.78
N ALA A 38 -10.22 -10.90 10.45
CA ALA A 38 -10.13 -9.63 9.73
C ALA A 38 -10.80 -9.71 8.35
N LYS A 39 -10.52 -10.76 7.56
CA LYS A 39 -11.19 -10.99 6.27
C LYS A 39 -12.71 -11.09 6.44
N LEU A 40 -13.19 -11.76 7.49
CA LEU A 40 -14.62 -11.84 7.80
C LEU A 40 -15.24 -10.46 8.06
N GLU A 41 -14.61 -9.60 8.85
CA GLU A 41 -15.10 -8.24 9.11
C GLU A 41 -15.08 -7.35 7.85
N GLU A 42 -14.09 -7.53 6.98
CA GLU A 42 -14.04 -6.84 5.69
C GLU A 42 -15.22 -7.21 4.80
N THR A 43 -15.65 -8.49 4.77
CA THR A 43 -16.85 -8.88 4.01
C THR A 43 -18.14 -8.19 4.49
N GLN A 44 -18.17 -7.75 5.76
CA GLN A 44 -19.31 -7.02 6.32
C GLN A 44 -19.16 -5.50 6.19
N GLY A 45 -18.03 -5.00 5.67
CA GLY A 45 -17.72 -3.57 5.57
C GLY A 45 -17.23 -2.94 6.88
N ASN A 46 -16.88 -3.72 7.90
CA ASN A 46 -16.43 -3.23 9.20
C ASN A 46 -14.92 -2.90 9.20
N GLU A 47 -14.48 -1.96 8.36
CA GLU A 47 -13.06 -1.63 8.17
C GLU A 47 -12.34 -1.23 9.47
N LYS A 48 -13.01 -0.50 10.36
CA LYS A 48 -12.43 -0.10 11.66
C LYS A 48 -12.15 -1.30 12.56
N MET A 49 -13.00 -2.33 12.47
CA MET A 49 -12.84 -3.54 13.27
C MET A 49 -11.67 -4.39 12.75
N VAL A 50 -11.43 -4.40 11.43
CA VAL A 50 -10.27 -5.06 10.81
C VAL A 50 -8.96 -4.58 11.43
N GLU A 51 -8.75 -3.26 11.50
CA GLU A 51 -7.54 -2.68 12.11
C GLU A 51 -7.41 -3.04 13.60
N LEU A 52 -8.54 -3.01 14.34
CA LEU A 52 -8.55 -3.32 15.77
C LEU A 52 -8.23 -4.79 16.05
N ILE A 53 -8.79 -5.71 15.25
CA ILE A 53 -8.54 -7.15 15.35
C ILE A 53 -7.06 -7.45 15.11
N LEU A 54 -6.46 -6.85 14.08
CA LEU A 54 -5.06 -7.10 13.74
C LEU A 54 -4.10 -6.48 14.77
N THR A 55 -4.42 -5.32 15.33
CA THR A 55 -3.63 -4.73 16.44
C THR A 55 -3.62 -5.66 17.65
N ARG A 56 -4.81 -6.15 18.05
CA ARG A 56 -4.95 -7.13 19.15
C ARG A 56 -4.25 -8.46 18.86
N ALA A 57 -4.18 -8.86 17.59
CA ALA A 57 -3.48 -10.06 17.19
C ALA A 57 -2.00 -9.99 17.57
N ILE A 58 -1.35 -8.85 17.32
CA ILE A 58 0.07 -8.66 17.64
C ILE A 58 0.28 -8.64 19.15
N ASP A 59 -0.55 -7.91 19.90
CA ASP A 59 -0.47 -7.89 21.37
C ASP A 59 -0.66 -9.29 21.96
N SER A 60 -1.63 -10.05 21.43
CA SER A 60 -1.90 -11.42 21.88
C SER A 60 -0.77 -12.38 21.52
N LEU A 61 -0.19 -12.29 20.32
CA LEU A 61 0.93 -13.15 19.90
C LEU A 61 2.18 -12.85 20.72
N ALA A 62 2.48 -11.57 20.94
CA ALA A 62 3.58 -11.13 21.79
C ALA A 62 3.42 -11.61 23.23
N ALA A 63 2.20 -11.54 23.79
CA ALA A 63 1.90 -12.04 25.13
C ALA A 63 2.06 -13.57 25.26
N ASN A 64 1.88 -14.31 24.16
CA ASN A 64 2.09 -15.76 24.12
C ASN A 64 3.53 -16.17 23.72
N GLY A 65 4.47 -15.21 23.70
CA GLY A 65 5.88 -15.47 23.43
C GLY A 65 6.20 -15.77 21.96
N VAL A 66 5.26 -15.52 21.04
CA VAL A 66 5.50 -15.62 19.60
C VAL A 66 6.01 -14.26 19.13
N THR A 67 7.28 -14.18 18.75
CA THR A 67 7.81 -13.00 18.08
C THR A 67 7.13 -12.87 16.71
N PRO A 68 6.45 -11.76 16.43
CA PRO A 68 5.76 -11.60 15.15
C PRO A 68 6.82 -11.42 14.05
N ASP A 69 7.10 -12.49 13.32
CA ASP A 69 8.04 -12.45 12.21
C ASP A 69 7.48 -11.59 11.07
N ARG A 70 8.27 -10.63 10.58
CA ARG A 70 7.85 -9.67 9.54
C ARG A 70 7.48 -10.40 8.25
N ASP A 71 8.31 -11.36 7.85
CA ASP A 71 8.12 -12.13 6.62
C ASP A 71 6.81 -12.93 6.62
N MET A 72 6.44 -13.46 7.79
CA MET A 72 5.18 -14.18 7.96
C MET A 72 3.97 -13.25 7.73
N TRP A 73 3.99 -12.05 8.29
CA TRP A 73 2.89 -11.09 8.10
C TRP A 73 2.82 -10.56 6.66
N LEU A 74 3.96 -10.32 6.03
CA LEU A 74 4.01 -9.92 4.61
C LEU A 74 3.38 -10.99 3.71
N LYS A 75 3.69 -12.28 3.95
CA LYS A 75 3.03 -13.39 3.23
C LYS A 75 1.52 -13.41 3.44
N GLN A 76 1.05 -13.12 4.65
CA GLN A 76 -0.39 -13.05 4.94
C GLN A 76 -1.06 -11.86 4.23
N ALA A 77 -0.36 -10.73 4.09
CA ALA A 77 -0.85 -9.57 3.32
C ALA A 77 -0.96 -9.90 1.82
N GLU A 78 0.04 -10.55 1.24
CA GLU A 78 0.02 -11.01 -0.16
C GLU A 78 -1.11 -12.01 -0.42
N GLU A 79 -1.34 -12.94 0.51
CA GLU A 79 -2.44 -13.89 0.42
C GLU A 79 -3.80 -13.17 0.54
N ALA A 80 -3.91 -12.14 1.38
CA ALA A 80 -5.11 -11.31 1.47
C ALA A 80 -5.41 -10.57 0.16
N GLU A 81 -4.39 -9.98 -0.48
CA GLU A 81 -4.51 -9.33 -1.78
C GLU A 81 -4.95 -10.29 -2.88
N LYS A 82 -4.35 -11.49 -2.96
CA LYS A 82 -4.75 -12.54 -3.93
C LYS A 82 -6.21 -12.95 -3.79
N THR A 83 -6.72 -12.91 -2.56
CA THR A 83 -8.14 -13.21 -2.26
C THR A 83 -9.07 -12.00 -2.46
N GLY A 84 -8.55 -10.82 -2.79
CA GLY A 84 -9.33 -9.59 -2.99
C GLY A 84 -9.65 -8.77 -1.73
N PHE A 85 -9.05 -9.12 -0.59
CA PHE A 85 -9.26 -8.44 0.70
C PHE A 85 -8.23 -7.32 0.89
N ILE A 86 -8.45 -6.21 0.19
CA ILE A 86 -7.51 -5.08 0.11
C ILE A 86 -7.39 -4.36 1.46
N LYS A 87 -8.49 -4.18 2.20
CA LYS A 87 -8.48 -3.47 3.49
C LYS A 87 -7.76 -4.27 4.56
N THR A 88 -7.96 -5.59 4.58
CA THR A 88 -7.21 -6.49 5.46
C THR A 88 -5.72 -6.43 5.13
N CYS A 89 -5.34 -6.43 3.86
CA CYS A 89 -3.94 -6.26 3.44
C CYS A 89 -3.34 -4.94 3.97
N GLN A 90 -4.01 -3.81 3.72
CA GLN A 90 -3.54 -2.50 4.18
C GLN A 90 -3.38 -2.44 5.71
N ALA A 91 -4.34 -3.03 6.43
CA ALA A 91 -4.29 -3.10 7.88
C ALA A 91 -3.16 -4.00 8.38
N ILE A 92 -2.92 -5.16 7.77
CA ILE A 92 -1.78 -6.04 8.14
C ILE A 92 -0.48 -5.24 8.02
N ILE A 93 -0.23 -4.63 6.87
CA ILE A 93 0.99 -3.85 6.62
C ILE A 93 1.17 -2.71 7.63
N LYS A 94 0.08 -1.98 7.94
CA LYS A 94 0.10 -0.89 8.91
C LYS A 94 0.52 -1.34 10.32
N VAL A 95 0.11 -2.53 10.74
CA VAL A 95 0.48 -3.06 12.06
C VAL A 95 1.89 -3.69 12.01
N THR A 96 2.24 -4.41 10.94
CA THR A 96 3.55 -5.06 10.76
C THR A 96 4.70 -4.08 10.67
N ILE A 97 4.51 -2.92 10.03
CA ILE A 97 5.56 -1.88 9.93
C ILE A 97 5.97 -1.32 11.29
N LYS A 98 5.11 -1.42 12.32
CA LYS A 98 5.45 -1.00 13.68
C LYS A 98 6.24 -2.05 14.46
N VAL A 99 6.25 -3.31 13.99
CA VAL A 99 6.86 -4.42 14.70
C VAL A 99 8.27 -4.69 14.19
N GLY A 100 9.24 -4.64 15.11
CA GLY A 100 10.61 -5.10 14.87
C GLY A 100 11.44 -4.18 13.98
N VAL A 101 11.15 -2.87 13.95
CA VAL A 101 12.03 -1.92 13.28
C VAL A 101 12.95 -1.26 14.29
N ASP A 102 14.25 -1.54 14.16
CA ASP A 102 15.33 -0.92 14.93
C ASP A 102 15.28 0.61 14.83
N GLU A 103 15.66 1.30 15.91
CA GLU A 103 15.60 2.76 16.08
C GLU A 103 16.35 3.56 14.98
N ASP A 104 17.12 2.88 14.12
CA ASP A 104 17.87 3.44 13.00
C ASP A 104 17.00 3.74 11.77
N VAL A 105 16.63 5.01 11.63
CA VAL A 105 15.88 5.59 10.49
C VAL A 105 16.40 5.17 9.10
N LYS A 106 17.71 4.93 8.95
CA LYS A 106 18.33 4.54 7.67
C LYS A 106 18.06 3.08 7.31
N GLY A 107 18.09 2.18 8.30
CA GLY A 107 17.72 0.76 8.12
C GLY A 107 16.24 0.59 7.81
N MET A 108 15.38 1.39 8.47
CA MET A 108 13.93 1.39 8.23
C MET A 108 13.59 1.63 6.76
N LYS A 109 14.18 2.68 6.16
CA LYS A 109 13.93 3.04 4.76
C LYS A 109 14.34 1.91 3.81
N GLN A 110 15.52 1.33 4.01
CA GLN A 110 16.04 0.29 3.13
C GLN A 110 15.16 -0.96 3.19
N ASN A 111 14.74 -1.36 4.38
CA ASN A 111 13.85 -2.50 4.58
C ASN A 111 12.51 -2.28 3.88
N TRP A 112 11.87 -1.11 4.04
CA TRP A 112 10.59 -0.83 3.38
C TRP A 112 10.69 -0.80 1.85
N ILE A 113 11.80 -0.31 1.31
CA ILE A 113 12.02 -0.33 -0.15
C ILE A 113 12.20 -1.78 -0.62
N GLN A 114 12.98 -2.59 0.08
CA GLN A 114 13.18 -4.00 -0.25
C GLN A 114 11.87 -4.80 -0.16
N ASP A 115 11.07 -4.57 0.89
CA ASP A 115 9.78 -5.23 1.07
C ASP A 115 8.79 -4.84 -0.04
N ALA A 116 8.75 -3.56 -0.41
CA ALA A 116 7.91 -3.08 -1.51
C ALA A 116 8.38 -3.62 -2.88
N ASP A 117 9.68 -3.60 -3.16
CA ASP A 117 10.24 -4.15 -4.40
C ASP A 117 9.99 -5.67 -4.49
N ALA A 118 10.07 -6.39 -3.37
CA ALA A 118 9.72 -7.81 -3.28
C ALA A 118 8.22 -8.05 -3.56
N ALA A 119 7.34 -7.21 -3.02
CA ALA A 119 5.90 -7.28 -3.28
C ALA A 119 5.57 -7.00 -4.77
N ILE A 120 6.23 -6.01 -5.39
CA ILE A 120 6.09 -5.72 -6.83
C ILE A 120 6.53 -6.92 -7.67
N ASN A 121 7.67 -7.55 -7.34
CA ASN A 121 8.17 -8.74 -8.03
C ASN A 121 7.22 -9.95 -7.90
N ARG A 122 6.43 -10.01 -6.82
CA ARG A 122 5.40 -11.03 -6.58
C ARG A 122 4.04 -10.67 -7.19
N ASN A 123 3.96 -9.55 -7.92
CA ASN A 123 2.75 -9.02 -8.54
C ASN A 123 1.66 -8.61 -7.51
N SER A 124 2.10 -8.19 -6.32
CA SER A 124 1.29 -7.72 -5.21
C SER A 124 1.41 -6.19 -5.08
N ILE A 125 0.61 -5.48 -5.88
CA ILE A 125 0.70 -4.03 -6.07
C ILE A 125 0.07 -3.28 -4.90
N GLU A 126 -1.06 -3.76 -4.38
CA GLU A 126 -1.76 -3.13 -3.26
C GLU A 126 -0.94 -3.24 -1.96
N VAL A 127 -0.23 -4.36 -1.77
CA VAL A 127 0.73 -4.52 -0.67
C VAL A 127 1.83 -3.46 -0.78
N ALA A 128 2.45 -3.32 -1.96
CA ALA A 128 3.52 -2.34 -2.18
C ALA A 128 3.04 -0.90 -1.95
N ARG A 129 1.84 -0.55 -2.44
CA ARG A 129 1.19 0.74 -2.20
C ARG A 129 0.95 0.97 -0.70
N ALA A 130 0.48 -0.03 0.03
CA ALA A 130 0.27 0.05 1.47
C ALA A 130 1.59 0.25 2.23
N ILE A 131 2.66 -0.41 1.82
CA ILE A 131 4.00 -0.26 2.42
C ILE A 131 4.49 1.17 2.24
N TYR A 132 4.47 1.70 1.02
CA TYR A 132 4.92 3.07 0.75
C TYR A 132 4.06 4.13 1.45
N ASN A 133 2.73 3.99 1.49
CA ASN A 133 1.86 4.93 2.19
C ASN A 133 2.19 5.00 3.69
N ASN A 134 2.38 3.85 4.33
CA ASN A 134 2.79 3.82 5.74
C ASN A 134 4.21 4.38 5.92
N ALA A 135 5.15 4.01 5.05
CA ALA A 135 6.53 4.49 5.08
C ALA A 135 6.62 6.02 5.02
N VAL A 136 5.83 6.63 4.13
CA VAL A 136 5.76 8.07 3.95
C VAL A 136 5.13 8.76 5.16
N MET A 137 4.14 8.16 5.81
CA MET A 137 3.54 8.70 7.03
C MET A 137 4.54 8.76 8.20
N HIS A 138 5.49 7.82 8.26
CA HIS A 138 6.56 7.80 9.24
C HIS A 138 7.74 8.71 8.84
N LEU A 139 8.13 8.74 7.57
CA LEU A 139 9.30 9.47 7.04
C LEU A 139 8.89 10.57 6.05
N LYS A 140 8.07 11.50 6.53
CA LYS A 140 7.43 12.57 5.73
C LYS A 140 8.42 13.44 4.93
N GLY A 141 9.64 13.64 5.45
CA GLY A 141 10.65 14.55 4.87
C GLY A 141 11.60 13.92 3.84
N LYS A 142 11.45 12.65 3.45
CA LYS A 142 12.39 11.98 2.54
C LYS A 142 11.83 11.87 1.12
N LYS A 143 12.35 12.72 0.22
CA LYS A 143 11.97 12.74 -1.21
C LYS A 143 11.99 11.38 -1.91
N GLY A 144 12.96 10.51 -1.58
CA GLY A 144 13.11 9.21 -2.26
C GLY A 144 11.96 8.24 -2.07
N LEU A 145 11.21 8.30 -0.95
CA LEU A 145 10.03 7.45 -0.75
C LEU A 145 8.84 7.96 -1.56
N TRP A 146 8.66 9.28 -1.61
CA TRP A 146 7.62 9.92 -2.42
C TRP A 146 7.80 9.65 -3.91
N LEU A 147 9.03 9.71 -4.42
CA LEU A 147 9.33 9.41 -5.82
C LEU A 147 9.02 7.96 -6.17
N ARG A 148 9.39 7.00 -5.31
CA ARG A 148 9.07 5.58 -5.54
C ARG A 148 7.56 5.31 -5.50
N LEU A 149 6.82 5.97 -4.62
CA LEU A 149 5.37 5.88 -4.60
C LEU A 149 4.76 6.48 -5.87
N ALA A 150 5.23 7.64 -6.33
CA ALA A 150 4.79 8.23 -7.59
C ALA A 150 5.11 7.32 -8.79
N GLU A 151 6.30 6.73 -8.86
CA GLU A 151 6.68 5.74 -9.88
C GLU A 151 5.75 4.52 -9.90
N LEU A 152 5.32 4.07 -8.71
CA LEU A 152 4.37 2.95 -8.58
C LEU A 152 2.99 3.34 -9.11
N GLU A 153 2.47 4.51 -8.73
CA GLU A 153 1.18 5.01 -9.22
C GLU A 153 1.20 5.32 -10.73
N THR A 154 2.33 5.78 -11.28
CA THR A 154 2.45 5.99 -12.73
C THR A 154 2.39 4.67 -13.52
N LYS A 155 2.89 3.57 -12.95
CA LYS A 155 2.91 2.26 -13.63
C LYS A 155 1.62 1.47 -13.46
N TYR A 156 1.00 1.55 -12.28
CA TYR A 156 -0.09 0.66 -11.89
C TYR A 156 -1.31 1.39 -11.29
N GLY A 157 -1.28 2.71 -11.22
CA GLY A 157 -2.31 3.54 -10.60
C GLY A 157 -3.07 4.42 -11.58
N ASN A 158 -3.84 5.34 -11.02
CA ASN A 158 -4.69 6.27 -11.73
C ASN A 158 -4.11 7.69 -11.63
N ALA A 159 -4.45 8.57 -12.57
CA ALA A 159 -4.01 9.97 -12.53
C ALA A 159 -4.43 10.68 -11.23
N GLU A 160 -5.62 10.38 -10.70
CA GLU A 160 -6.11 10.93 -9.44
C GLU A 160 -5.33 10.40 -8.22
N SER A 161 -4.95 9.11 -8.19
CA SER A 161 -4.16 8.58 -7.07
C SER A 161 -2.76 9.19 -7.07
N LEU A 162 -2.18 9.37 -8.26
CA LEU A 162 -0.91 10.06 -8.44
C LEU A 162 -0.97 11.52 -7.96
N ASP A 163 -1.99 12.28 -8.36
CA ASP A 163 -2.13 13.69 -7.96
C ASP A 163 -2.31 13.82 -6.43
N ASN A 164 -3.11 12.95 -5.82
CA ASN A 164 -3.26 12.89 -4.37
C ASN A 164 -1.91 12.61 -3.65
N VAL A 165 -1.09 11.71 -4.19
CA VAL A 165 0.25 11.43 -3.65
C VAL A 165 1.14 12.65 -3.80
N LEU A 166 1.17 13.29 -4.97
CA LEU A 166 2.01 14.46 -5.26
C LEU A 166 1.60 15.67 -4.42
N GLN A 167 0.31 15.93 -4.23
CA GLN A 167 -0.19 16.99 -3.38
C GLN A 167 0.28 16.80 -1.93
N ARG A 168 0.20 15.57 -1.41
CA ARG A 168 0.73 15.25 -0.08
C ARG A 168 2.25 15.40 -0.03
N ALA A 169 2.97 14.98 -1.07
CA ALA A 169 4.41 15.09 -1.14
C ALA A 169 4.88 16.55 -1.06
N VAL A 170 4.21 17.46 -1.77
CA VAL A 170 4.53 18.90 -1.79
C VAL A 170 4.26 19.57 -0.44
N THR A 171 3.18 19.19 0.26
CA THR A 171 2.89 19.77 1.59
C THR A 171 3.93 19.40 2.64
N TYR A 172 4.50 18.19 2.57
CA TYR A 172 5.52 17.74 3.51
C TYR A 172 6.96 18.03 3.07
N CYS A 173 7.22 18.22 1.78
CA CYS A 173 8.54 18.51 1.20
C CYS A 173 8.49 19.75 0.27
N PRO A 174 8.39 20.98 0.81
CA PRO A 174 8.30 22.19 -0.01
C PRO A 174 9.59 22.51 -0.79
N HIS A 175 10.71 21.88 -0.46
CA HIS A 175 12.01 22.10 -1.11
C HIS A 175 12.31 21.14 -2.27
N ALA A 176 11.39 20.24 -2.61
CA ALA A 176 11.56 19.29 -3.70
C ALA A 176 10.95 19.88 -4.99
N GLU A 177 11.71 20.73 -5.69
CA GLU A 177 11.34 21.27 -7.01
C GLU A 177 10.94 20.16 -8.01
N ILE A 178 11.59 19.00 -7.91
CA ILE A 178 11.32 17.81 -8.71
C ILE A 178 9.86 17.31 -8.55
N LEU A 179 9.32 17.31 -7.32
CA LEU A 179 7.94 16.88 -7.07
C LEU A 179 6.94 17.91 -7.60
N LEU A 180 7.27 19.21 -7.52
CA LEU A 180 6.47 20.30 -8.08
C LEU A 180 6.41 20.23 -9.62
N GLN A 181 7.51 19.90 -10.29
CA GLN A 181 7.54 19.70 -11.74
C GLN A 181 6.73 18.49 -12.19
N SER A 182 6.79 17.38 -11.46
CA SER A 182 5.96 16.21 -11.79
C SER A 182 4.46 16.50 -11.63
N ARG A 183 4.08 17.36 -10.67
CA ARG A 183 2.71 17.80 -10.45
C ARG A 183 2.22 18.77 -11.52
N SER A 184 3.04 19.75 -11.91
CA SER A 184 2.65 20.67 -12.99
C SER A 184 2.46 19.93 -14.32
N GLY A 185 3.25 18.88 -14.56
CA GLY A 185 3.05 17.97 -15.69
C GLY A 185 1.74 17.19 -15.64
N SER A 186 1.34 16.66 -14.47
CA SER A 186 0.07 15.93 -14.33
C SER A 186 -1.17 16.83 -14.41
N GLU A 187 -1.09 18.04 -13.86
CA GLU A 187 -2.17 19.04 -13.95
C GLU A 187 -2.39 19.50 -15.41
N ALA A 188 -1.30 19.74 -16.16
CA ALA A 188 -1.38 20.11 -17.58
C ALA A 188 -2.02 18.99 -18.43
N MET A 189 -1.66 17.73 -18.19
CA MET A 189 -2.23 16.58 -18.91
C MET A 189 -3.71 16.36 -18.59
N SER A 190 -4.14 16.62 -17.35
CA SER A 190 -5.54 16.53 -16.93
C SER A 190 -6.39 17.65 -17.54
N GLN A 191 -5.86 18.88 -17.64
CA GLN A 191 -6.55 19.99 -18.31
C GLN A 191 -6.68 19.79 -19.82
N GLN A 192 -5.72 19.13 -20.47
CA GLN A 192 -5.77 18.82 -21.89
C GLN A 192 -6.92 17.83 -22.25
N LEU A 193 -7.25 16.91 -21.34
CA LEU A 193 -8.34 15.94 -21.50
C LEU A 193 -9.73 16.51 -21.14
N ALA A 194 -9.77 17.63 -20.40
CA ALA A 194 -11.00 18.31 -19.97
C ALA A 194 -11.38 19.51 -20.89
N GLY A 195 -10.63 19.75 -21.96
CA GLY A 195 -10.90 20.81 -22.93
C GLY A 195 -12.12 20.48 -23.82
N PRO A 196 -13.05 21.42 -24.03
CA PRO A 196 -14.27 21.20 -24.81
C PRO A 196 -13.98 21.07 -26.31
N ASP A 197 -14.91 20.38 -27.00
CA ASP A 197 -14.98 20.16 -28.43
C ASP A 197 -14.39 21.30 -29.30
N VAL A 198 -13.57 20.86 -30.25
CA VAL A 198 -12.83 21.66 -31.23
C VAL A 198 -13.77 22.52 -32.08
N GLY A 199 -13.81 23.83 -31.80
CA GLY A 199 -14.14 24.85 -32.79
C GLY A 199 -12.89 25.21 -33.59
N PHE A 200 -12.91 24.87 -34.89
CA PHE A 200 -11.90 25.14 -35.92
C PHE A 200 -11.13 26.47 -35.78
N GLY A 201 -9.80 26.41 -35.89
CA GLY A 201 -8.94 27.56 -36.14
C GLY A 201 -7.48 27.13 -36.30
N GLN A 202 -7.02 27.06 -37.54
CA GLN A 202 -5.67 26.63 -37.96
C GLN A 202 -4.54 27.21 -37.12
N THR A 203 -3.77 26.35 -36.45
CA THR A 203 -2.33 26.53 -36.27
C THR A 203 -1.65 25.17 -36.34
N SER A 204 -0.94 24.99 -37.45
CA SER A 204 0.01 23.91 -37.69
C SER A 204 1.05 23.89 -36.58
N LEU A 205 0.97 22.93 -35.67
CA LEU A 205 2.09 22.45 -34.88
C LEU A 205 1.99 20.94 -34.81
N LEU A 206 3.06 20.31 -35.33
CA LEU A 206 3.24 18.88 -35.45
C LEU A 206 2.81 18.18 -34.17
N VAL A 207 1.78 17.33 -34.31
CA VAL A 207 1.47 16.26 -33.38
C VAL A 207 2.67 15.30 -33.42
N THR A 208 3.63 15.49 -32.53
CA THR A 208 4.45 14.36 -32.09
C THR A 208 3.65 13.69 -31.00
N GLU A 209 3.00 12.58 -31.37
CA GLU A 209 2.48 11.59 -30.44
C GLU A 209 3.60 11.22 -29.46
N THR A 210 3.62 11.85 -28.29
CA THR A 210 4.39 11.36 -27.16
C THR A 210 3.40 10.65 -26.27
N GLU A 211 3.37 9.33 -26.43
CA GLU A 211 2.77 8.41 -25.47
C GLU A 211 3.10 8.86 -24.04
N PRO A 212 2.11 9.01 -23.14
CA PRO A 212 2.31 9.65 -21.84
C PRO A 212 3.09 8.80 -20.82
N SER A 213 3.70 7.69 -21.22
CA SER A 213 4.40 6.76 -20.31
C SER A 213 5.93 6.93 -20.29
N ASP A 214 6.57 7.42 -21.35
CA ASP A 214 8.02 7.22 -21.51
C ASP A 214 8.88 8.43 -21.07
N SER A 215 8.37 9.66 -21.19
CA SER A 215 9.12 10.88 -20.84
C SER A 215 9.29 11.07 -19.34
N CYS A 216 8.24 10.81 -18.55
CA CYS A 216 8.30 10.93 -17.09
C CYS A 216 9.21 9.84 -16.47
N VAL A 217 9.17 8.62 -17.03
CA VAL A 217 10.00 7.49 -16.59
C VAL A 217 11.47 7.64 -16.99
N ARG A 218 11.77 8.18 -18.18
CA ARG A 218 13.15 8.49 -18.59
C ARG A 218 13.76 9.58 -17.71
N TRP A 219 12.98 10.60 -17.37
CA TRP A 219 13.46 11.70 -16.53
C TRP A 219 13.71 11.26 -15.07
N LEU A 220 12.79 10.50 -14.46
CA LEU A 220 12.99 9.90 -13.13
C LEU A 220 14.22 8.96 -13.07
N LYS A 221 14.50 8.20 -14.13
CA LYS A 221 15.70 7.34 -14.21
C LYS A 221 17.01 8.13 -14.33
N GLN A 222 16.99 9.33 -14.89
CA GLN A 222 18.19 10.11 -15.19
C GLN A 222 18.73 10.87 -13.96
N GLU A 223 17.87 11.21 -13.00
CA GLU A 223 18.24 11.95 -11.78
C GLU A 223 18.52 11.09 -10.54
N VAL A 224 18.13 9.82 -10.55
CA VAL A 224 18.38 8.86 -9.43
C VAL A 224 19.81 8.28 -9.48
N PHE A 225 20.53 8.46 -10.59
CA PHE A 225 21.85 7.84 -10.86
C PHE A 225 23.03 8.83 -10.92
N LEU A 226 22.94 9.98 -10.27
CA LEU A 226 24.12 10.82 -10.01
C LEU A 226 24.43 10.86 -8.50
N PRO A 227 25.71 10.67 -8.12
CA PRO A 227 26.15 10.38 -6.75
C PRO A 227 25.86 11.49 -5.74
#